data_AF-A0A9E2VNM1-F1
#
_entry.id   AF-A0A9E2VNM1-F1
#
_cell.length_a   1.000
_cell.length_b   1.000
_cell.length_c   1.000
_cell.angle_alpha   90.00
_cell.angle_beta   90.00
_cell.angle_gamma   90.00
#
_symmetry.space_group_name_H-M   'P 1'
#
loop_
_entity.id
_entity.type
_entity.pdbx_description
1 polymer ?
#
loop_
_entity_poly.entity_id
_entity_poly.type
_entity_poly.pdbx_seq_one_letter_code
_entity_poly.pdbx_strand_id
1 'polypeptide(L)'
;GIHHGTDALKMLMAGADVTMLCSVLLGRGITHLRTLEHAMVEWLEEHEYDSIAQLQGSMSQQHCPDPTAFERAQYMRAIAAADGREEVPPTGPA
;
A
#
# COMPACT_ATOMS: atom_id res chain seq x y z
N GLY A 1 5.44 12.85 3.60
CA GLY A 1 5.24 13.19 2.17
C GLY A 1 5.64 12.00 1.34
N ILE A 2 5.49 12.06 0.02
CA ILE A 2 5.85 10.95 -0.85
C ILE A 2 7.32 11.11 -1.26
N HIS A 3 8.15 10.17 -0.82
CA HIS A 3 9.60 10.18 -1.08
C HIS A 3 10.05 8.94 -1.85
N HIS A 4 9.28 7.86 -1.78
CA HIS A 4 9.50 6.59 -2.48
C HIS A 4 8.24 6.13 -3.23
N GLY A 5 8.40 5.23 -4.20
CA GLY A 5 7.26 4.67 -4.94
C GLY A 5 6.24 3.97 -4.04
N THR A 6 6.73 3.28 -3.00
CA THR A 6 5.90 2.62 -1.99
C THR A 6 5.09 3.59 -1.13
N ASP A 7 5.54 4.84 -0.94
CA ASP A 7 4.76 5.87 -0.24
C ASP A 7 3.52 6.26 -1.07
N ALA A 8 3.65 6.33 -2.39
CA ALA A 8 2.52 6.59 -3.29
C ALA A 8 1.55 5.40 -3.31
N LEU A 9 2.07 4.17 -3.44
CA LEU A 9 1.27 2.95 -3.43
C LEU A 9 0.42 2.83 -2.16
N LYS A 10 0.97 3.11 -0.98
CA LYS A 10 0.21 3.11 0.28
C LYS A 10 -0.99 4.06 0.26
N MET A 11 -0.82 5.25 -0.31
CA MET A 11 -1.93 6.21 -0.44
C MET A 11 -3.01 5.70 -1.39
N LEU A 12 -2.61 5.08 -2.50
CA LEU A 12 -3.54 4.46 -3.46
C LEU A 12 -4.29 3.29 -2.82
N MET A 13 -3.60 2.42 -2.07
CA MET A 13 -4.21 1.31 -1.32
C MET A 13 -5.22 1.80 -0.28
N ALA A 14 -4.95 2.94 0.36
CA ALA A 14 -5.89 3.58 1.28
C ALA A 14 -7.12 4.19 0.58
N GLY A 15 -7.11 4.27 -0.76
CA GLY A 15 -8.23 4.74 -1.58
C GLY A 15 -8.02 6.11 -2.24
N ALA A 16 -6.80 6.66 -2.27
CA ALA A 16 -6.54 7.88 -3.02
C ALA A 16 -6.65 7.63 -4.54
N ASP A 17 -7.29 8.57 -5.25
CA ASP A 17 -7.31 8.55 -6.72
C ASP A 17 -5.98 9.02 -7.32
N VAL A 18 -5.36 10.03 -6.70
CA VAL A 18 -4.14 10.69 -7.17
C VAL A 18 -3.23 11.03 -5.99
N THR A 19 -1.92 10.93 -6.22
CA THR A 19 -0.89 11.30 -5.24
C THR A 19 0.03 12.39 -5.79
N MET A 20 0.45 13.34 -4.95
CA MET A 20 1.29 14.48 -5.37
C MET A 20 2.71 14.43 -4.80
N LEU A 21 3.68 14.75 -5.65
CA LEU A 21 5.12 14.81 -5.36
C LEU A 21 5.62 16.26 -5.51
N CYS A 22 6.40 16.77 -4.55
CA CYS A 22 6.97 18.12 -4.65
C CYS A 22 8.42 18.17 -4.15
N SER A 23 8.63 18.04 -2.84
CA SER A 23 9.96 18.18 -2.23
C SER A 23 11.00 17.20 -2.79
N VAL A 24 10.59 15.97 -3.12
CA VAL A 24 11.48 14.97 -3.71
C VAL A 24 11.94 15.33 -5.12
N LEU A 25 11.07 15.95 -5.92
CA LEU A 25 11.41 16.40 -7.29
C LEU A 25 12.24 17.67 -7.27
N LEU A 26 11.98 18.58 -6.32
CA LEU A 26 12.82 19.76 -6.10
C LEU A 26 14.23 19.38 -5.66
N GLY A 27 14.36 18.36 -4.79
CA GLY A 27 15.66 17.92 -4.29
C GLY A 27 16.45 17.02 -5.23
N ARG A 28 15.78 16.17 -6.03
CA ARG A 28 16.43 15.14 -6.86
C ARG A 28 16.27 15.35 -8.37
N GLY A 29 15.51 16.35 -8.79
CA GLY A 29 15.21 16.64 -10.19
C GLY A 29 14.09 15.76 -10.76
N ILE A 30 13.62 16.16 -11.95
CA ILE A 30 12.50 15.51 -12.65
C ILE A 30 12.80 14.06 -13.05
N THR A 31 14.06 13.71 -13.30
CA THR A 31 14.46 12.35 -13.69
C THR A 31 14.18 11.31 -12.61
N HIS A 32 14.06 11.74 -11.35
CA HIS A 32 13.74 10.86 -10.24
C HIS A 32 12.33 10.25 -10.32
N LEU A 33 11.42 10.85 -11.11
CA LEU A 33 10.12 10.23 -11.41
C LEU A 33 10.25 8.82 -11.97
N ARG A 34 11.23 8.57 -12.85
CA ARG A 34 11.46 7.24 -13.43
C ARG A 34 11.87 6.21 -12.37
N THR A 35 12.66 6.64 -11.38
CA THR A 35 13.04 5.78 -10.25
C THR A 35 11.82 5.41 -9.41
N LEU A 36 10.93 6.38 -9.15
CA LEU A 36 9.70 6.14 -8.41
C LEU A 36 8.76 5.21 -9.18
N GLU A 37 8.59 5.45 -10.49
CA GLU A 37 7.77 4.64 -11.38
C GLU A 37 8.26 3.18 -11.43
N HIS A 38 9.55 2.94 -11.67
CA HIS A 38 10.11 1.58 -11.66
C HIS A 38 9.89 0.89 -10.32
N ALA A 39 10.18 1.55 -9.20
CA ALA A 39 9.96 0.97 -7.89
C ALA A 39 8.48 0.64 -7.63
N MET A 40 7.54 1.38 -8.22
CA MET A 40 6.12 1.07 -8.15
C MET A 40 5.77 -0.16 -8.99
N VAL A 41 6.28 -0.25 -10.22
CA VAL A 41 6.06 -1.40 -11.11
C VAL A 41 6.62 -2.68 -10.49
N GLU A 42 7.87 -2.65 -10.04
CA GLU A 42 8.52 -3.79 -9.35
C GLU A 42 7.69 -4.26 -8.15
N TRP A 43 7.22 -3.31 -7.33
CA TRP A 43 6.40 -3.66 -6.17
C TRP A 43 5.06 -4.30 -6.59
N LEU A 44 4.40 -3.82 -7.64
CA LEU A 44 3.16 -4.40 -8.15
C LEU A 44 3.38 -5.84 -8.65
N GLU A 45 4.46 -6.08 -9.40
CA GLU A 45 4.84 -7.41 -9.89
C GLU A 45 5.11 -8.38 -8.73
N GLU A 46 5.88 -7.94 -7.73
CA GLU A 46 6.18 -8.73 -6.52
C GLU A 46 4.92 -9.11 -5.72
N HIS A 47 3.87 -8.29 -5.78
CA HIS A 47 2.62 -8.47 -5.03
C HIS A 47 1.45 -8.92 -5.91
N GLU A 48 1.73 -9.37 -7.14
CA GLU A 48 0.74 -9.95 -8.08
C GLU A 48 -0.43 -9.00 -8.41
N TYR A 49 -0.15 -7.70 -8.50
CA TYR A 49 -1.08 -6.70 -9.01
C TYR A 49 -0.80 -6.41 -10.49
N ASP A 50 -1.79 -6.66 -11.35
CA ASP A 50 -1.69 -6.36 -12.78
C ASP A 50 -1.88 -4.87 -13.09
N SER A 51 -2.47 -4.11 -12.17
CA SER A 51 -2.76 -2.69 -12.37
C SER A 51 -2.95 -1.90 -11.08
N ILE A 52 -2.74 -0.58 -11.17
CA ILE A 52 -3.09 0.36 -10.09
C ILE A 52 -4.59 0.32 -9.78
N ALA A 53 -5.46 0.09 -10.77
CA ALA A 53 -6.90 0.00 -10.55
C ALA A 53 -7.29 -1.18 -9.64
N GLN A 54 -6.57 -2.31 -9.73
CA GLN A 54 -6.74 -3.45 -8.83
C GLN A 54 -6.24 -3.14 -7.41
N LEU A 55 -5.17 -2.35 -7.29
CA LEU A 55 -4.57 -1.96 -6.02
C LEU A 55 -5.41 -0.92 -5.26
N GLN A 56 -6.02 0.02 -5.99
CA GLN A 56 -6.71 1.17 -5.41
C GLN A 56 -7.81 0.77 -4.42
N GLY A 57 -7.71 1.29 -3.21
CA GLY A 57 -8.68 1.01 -2.15
C GLY A 57 -8.62 -0.42 -1.59
N SER A 58 -7.65 -1.25 -1.96
CA SER A 58 -7.48 -2.62 -1.42
C SER A 58 -7.28 -2.67 0.10
N MET A 59 -6.86 -1.57 0.72
CA MET A 59 -6.76 -1.40 2.18
C MET A 59 -7.77 -0.40 2.74
N SER A 60 -8.77 0.03 1.95
CA SER A 60 -9.84 0.91 2.41
C SER A 60 -10.98 0.09 3.02
N GLN A 61 -11.51 0.56 4.15
CA GLN A 61 -12.67 -0.08 4.80
C GLN A 61 -13.90 -0.10 3.88
N GLN A 62 -14.00 0.86 2.95
CA GLN A 62 -15.13 1.00 2.02
C GLN A 62 -15.17 -0.09 0.95
N HIS A 63 -14.02 -0.66 0.57
CA HIS A 63 -13.94 -1.76 -0.41
C HIS A 63 -13.79 -3.14 0.24
N CYS A 64 -13.86 -3.25 1.56
CA CYS A 64 -13.82 -4.55 2.24
C CYS A 64 -15.22 -5.20 2.22
N PRO A 65 -15.37 -6.43 1.68
CA PRO A 65 -16.66 -7.13 1.62
C PRO A 65 -17.27 -7.41 3.01
N ASP A 66 -16.43 -7.54 4.04
CA ASP A 66 -16.82 -7.69 5.44
C ASP A 66 -16.14 -6.59 6.29
N PRO A 67 -16.84 -5.47 6.55
CA PRO A 67 -16.33 -4.38 7.38
C PRO A 67 -15.91 -4.82 8.78
N THR A 68 -16.58 -5.83 9.35
CA THR A 68 -16.27 -6.35 10.69
C THR A 68 -15.01 -7.21 10.67
N ALA A 69 -14.74 -7.95 9.58
CA ALA A 69 -13.46 -8.64 9.40
C ALA A 69 -12.30 -7.65 9.26
N PHE A 70 -12.49 -6.54 8.54
CA PHE A 70 -11.50 -5.48 8.44
C PHE A 70 -11.15 -4.89 9.82
N GLU A 71 -12.16 -4.54 10.62
CA GLU A 71 -11.96 -4.00 11.98
C GLU A 71 -11.23 -5.00 12.89
N ARG A 72 -11.60 -6.29 12.83
CA ARG A 72 -10.90 -7.34 13.59
C ARG A 72 -9.43 -7.48 13.16
N ALA A 73 -9.14 -7.43 11.86
CA ALA A 73 -7.77 -7.50 11.35
C ALA A 73 -6.94 -6.29 11.81
N GLN A 74 -7.50 -5.07 11.77
CA GLN A 74 -6.79 -3.88 12.26
C GLN A 74 -6.57 -3.91 13.78
N TYR A 75 -7.56 -4.39 14.54
CA TYR A 75 -7.44 -4.58 15.99
C TYR A 75 -6.35 -5.60 16.34
N MET A 76 -6.33 -6.75 15.67
CA MET A 76 -5.29 -7.78 15.85
C MET A 76 -3.90 -7.25 15.50
N ARG A 77 -3.75 -6.53 14.38
CA ARG A 77 -2.48 -5.88 14.01
C ARG A 77 -2.03 -4.86 15.04
N ALA A 78 -2.94 -4.05 15.59
CA ALA A 78 -2.61 -3.07 16.63
C ALA A 78 -2.11 -3.75 17.92
N ILE A 79 -2.70 -4.89 18.29
CA ILE A 79 -2.23 -5.70 19.42
C ILE A 79 -0.89 -6.36 19.10
N ALA A 80 -0.73 -6.97 17.93
CA ALA A 80 0.52 -7.63 17.52
C ALA A 80 1.69 -6.64 17.41
N ALA A 81 1.44 -5.43 16.91
CA ALA A 81 2.42 -4.34 16.87
C ALA A 81 2.82 -3.87 18.28
N ALA A 82 1.89 -3.92 19.23
CA ALA A 82 2.19 -3.63 20.64
C ALA A 82 2.94 -4.79 21.35
N ASP A 83 2.79 -6.03 20.86
CA ASP A 83 3.39 -7.25 21.46
C ASP A 83 4.68 -7.73 20.75
N GLY A 84 5.04 -7.12 19.61
CA GLY A 84 6.35 -7.31 18.94
C GLY A 84 6.56 -8.65 18.23
N ARG A 85 5.52 -9.30 17.69
CA ARG A 85 5.62 -10.60 16.99
C ARG A 85 5.20 -10.49 15.50
N GLU A 86 6.06 -10.99 14.61
CA GLU A 86 5.88 -11.03 13.15
C GLU A 86 4.82 -12.07 12.73
N GLU A 87 3.86 -11.69 11.87
CA GLU A 87 2.68 -12.49 11.52
C GLU A 87 2.97 -13.60 10.49
N VAL A 88 2.49 -14.82 10.77
CA VAL A 88 2.42 -15.97 9.82
C VAL A 88 1.13 -15.84 9.01
N PRO A 89 1.15 -16.03 7.66
CA PRO A 89 -0.01 -15.81 6.81
C PRO A 89 -1.14 -16.83 7.07
N PRO A 90 -2.41 -16.43 6.89
CA PRO A 90 -3.54 -17.32 7.08
C PRO A 90 -3.56 -18.40 5.99
N THR A 91 -3.30 -19.65 6.39
CA THR A 91 -3.69 -20.82 5.60
C THR A 91 -5.19 -21.03 5.77
N GLY A 92 -5.98 -20.62 4.77
CA GLY A 92 -7.39 -21.00 4.66
C GLY A 92 -7.56 -22.29 3.85
N PRO A 93 -8.47 -23.21 4.21
CA PRO A 93 -8.87 -24.29 3.32
C PRO A 93 -9.94 -23.82 2.31
N ALA A 94 -10.04 -24.59 1.22
CA ALA A 94 -10.81 -24.41 -0.03
C ALA A 94 -12.27 -23.96 0.08
#